data_AF-A0A920JDY5-F1
#
_entry.id   AF-A0A920JDY5-F1
#
_cell.length_a   1.000
_cell.length_b   1.000
_cell.length_c   1.000
_cell.angle_alpha   90.00
_cell.angle_beta   90.00
_cell.angle_gamma   90.00
#
_symmetry.space_group_name_H-M   'P 1'
#
loop_
_entity.id
_entity.type
_entity.pdbx_description
1 polymer ?
#
loop_
_entity_poly.entity_id
_entity_poly.type
_entity_poly.pdbx_seq_one_letter_code
_entity_poly.pdbx_strand_id
1 'polypeptide(L)' 'MINKIAIASDHAGFELKQLLIESLSSDLEIEDLGTDSFGKPF' A
#
# COMPACT_ATOMS: atom_id res chain seq x y z
N MET A 1 16.33 8.51 12.53
CA MET A 1 14.90 8.87 12.47
C MET A 1 14.21 7.70 11.79
N ILE A 2 13.18 7.11 12.39
CA ILE A 2 12.42 6.02 11.76
C ILE A 2 11.39 6.69 10.84
N ASN A 3 11.57 6.52 9.54
CA ASN A 3 10.67 7.04 8.50
C ASN A 3 9.79 5.89 8.01
N LYS A 4 9.05 5.27 8.94
CA LYS A 4 8.22 4.11 8.67
C LYS A 4 6.74 4.48 8.60
N ILE A 5 6.05 4.04 7.55
CA ILE A 5 4.61 4.25 7.39
C ILE A 5 3.93 2.89 7.21
N ALA A 6 2.86 2.67 7.97
CA ALA A 6 1.92 1.59 7.69
C ALA A 6 0.83 2.11 6.75
N ILE A 7 0.54 1.37 5.68
CA ILE A 7 -0.48 1.74 4.70
C ILE A 7 -1.46 0.59 4.49
N ALA A 8 -2.75 0.93 4.39
CA ALA A 8 -3.79 -0.04 4.08
C ALA A 8 -4.88 0.60 3.20
N SER A 9 -5.60 -0.22 2.43
CA SER A 9 -6.79 0.18 1.68
C SER A 9 -7.79 -0.97 1.57
N ASP A 10 -9.04 -0.64 1.26
CA ASP A 10 -10.02 -1.62 0.81
C ASP A 10 -9.81 -1.94 -0.69
N HIS A 11 -10.70 -2.78 -1.25
CA HIS A 11 -10.65 -3.13 -2.68
C HIS A 11 -10.59 -1.89 -3.59
N ALA A 12 -11.40 -0.85 -3.32
CA ALA A 12 -11.49 0.31 -4.18
C ALA A 12 -10.19 1.14 -4.18
N GLY A 13 -9.45 1.11 -3.07
CA GLY A 13 -8.18 1.80 -2.93
C GLY A 13 -6.94 0.99 -3.31
N PHE A 14 -7.06 -0.23 -3.85
CA PHE A 14 -5.90 -1.11 -4.10
C PHE A 14 -4.87 -0.47 -5.05
N GLU A 15 -5.30 -0.01 -6.23
CA GLU A 15 -4.38 0.55 -7.24
C GLU A 15 -3.68 1.81 -6.75
N LEU A 16 -4.42 2.70 -6.07
CA LEU A 16 -3.84 3.90 -5.48
C LEU A 16 -2.83 3.56 -4.38
N LYS A 17 -3.14 2.58 -3.52
CA LYS A 17 -2.19 2.09 -2.50
C LYS A 17 -0.89 1.61 -3.14
N GLN A 18 -0.98 0.81 -4.22
CA GLN A 18 0.20 0.32 -4.94
C GLN A 18 1.03 1.47 -5.53
N LEU A 19 0.39 2.46 -6.16
CA LEU A 19 1.08 3.65 -6.69
C LEU A 19 1.83 4.43 -5.59
N LEU A 20 1.20 4.57 -4.41
CA LEU A 20 1.82 5.24 -3.27
C LEU A 20 3.00 4.44 -2.70
N ILE A 21 2.87 3.11 -2.61
CA ILE A 21 3.98 2.23 -2.18
C ILE A 21 5.16 2.41 -3.12
N GLU A 22 4.96 2.31 -4.43
CA GLU A 22 6.03 2.45 -5.43
C GLU A 22 6.69 3.84 -5.35
N SER A 23 5.89 4.90 -5.24
CA SER A 23 6.37 6.28 -5.25
C SER A 23 7.14 6.68 -3.99
N LEU A 24 6.86 6.05 -2.85
CA LEU A 24 7.39 6.44 -1.54
C LEU A 24 8.46 5.48 -0.99
N SER A 25 8.61 4.29 -1.59
CA SER A 25 9.58 3.27 -1.13
C SER A 25 11.04 3.68 -1.30
N SER A 26 11.36 4.73 -2.07
CA SER A 26 12.72 5.28 -2.17
C SER A 26 13.18 5.99 -0.90
N ASP A 27 12.24 6.54 -0.13
CA ASP A 27 12.55 7.47 0.97
C ASP A 27 12.01 6.97 2.32
N LEU A 28 11.01 6.10 2.30
CA LEU A 28 10.28 5.62 3.47
C LEU A 28 10.32 4.09 3.55
N GLU A 29 10.39 3.56 4.76
CA GLU A 29 10.10 2.15 5.02
C GLU A 29 8.58 1.98 5.03
N ILE A 30 8.04 1.13 4.16
CA ILE A 30 6.59 0.93 4.07
C ILE A 30 6.21 -0.45 4.59
N GLU A 31 5.23 -0.46 5.49
CA GLU A 31 4.55 -1.66 5.96
C GLU A 31 3.17 -1.73 5.31
N ASP A 32 3.01 -2.62 4.32
CA ASP A 32 1.71 -2.87 3.67
C ASP A 32 0.86 -3.80 4.53
N LEU A 33 -0.30 -3.31 4.97
CA LEU A 33 -1.28 -4.05 5.78
C LEU A 33 -2.50 -4.51 4.97
N GLY A 34 -2.41 -4.48 3.63
CA GLY A 34 -3.44 -4.94 2.70
C GLY A 34 -4.39 -3.83 2.27
N THR A 35 -5.44 -4.10 1.50
CA THR A 35 -5.78 -5.37 0.87
C THR A 35 -4.72 -5.82 -0.14
N ASP A 36 -4.50 -7.13 -0.25
CA ASP A 36 -3.45 -7.71 -1.10
C ASP A 36 -3.92 -7.98 -2.53
N SER A 37 -5.16 -7.63 -2.85
CA SER A 37 -5.73 -7.81 -4.18
C SER A 37 -6.86 -6.84 -4.48
N PHE A 38 -6.93 -6.45 -5.75
CA PHE A 38 -8.21 -6.11 -6.39
C PHE A 38 -9.05 -7.38 -6.26
N GLY A 39 -10.07 -7.33 -5.41
CA GLY A 39 -10.70 -8.52 -4.84
C GLY A 39 -10.99 -9.59 -5.89
N LYS A 40 -10.74 -10.85 -5.54
CA LYS A 40 -11.02 -11.95 -6.46
C LYS A 40 -12.47 -11.85 -6.92
N PRO A 41 -12.76 -11.91 -8.24
CA PRO A 41 -14.12 -12.15 -8.67
C PRO A 41 -14.50 -13.50 -8.06
N PHE A 42 -15.59 -13.52 -7.31
CA PHE A 42 -16.23 -14.76 -6.90
C PHE A 42 -16.46 -15.66 -8.12
#